data_AF-A0A2T6LY78-F1
#
_entry.id   AF-A0A2T6LY78-F1
#
_cell.length_a   1.000
_cell.length_b   1.000
_cell.length_c   1.000
_cell.angle_alpha   90.00
_cell.angle_beta   90.00
_cell.angle_gamma   90.00
#
_symmetry.space_group_name_H-M   'P 1'
#
loop_
_entity.id
_entity.type
_entity.pdbx_description
1 polymer ?
#
loop_
_entity_poly.entity_id
_entity_poly.type
_entity_poly.pdbx_seq_one_letter_code
_entity_poly.pdbx_strand_id
1 'polypeptide(L)'
;MAESLCQLAGDWRGQMPAGGMMAEEKRDGWRCLYLTGIDGTPRLFTRQGRLIEGAGHILYRLGLMERAAGRPMVFDGEFQVGGTLAATKAWCEGGWRRGGEAGTLHLFDCLPMADWRAGGDDTPLYARKSRLQDLARAVDEDPALSWEYRPGSKGDESWRTSCPILPDQWVQDVGEALGEARRVWATGGEGIMLKDAEAPYRRNRNAAWFKVKQANAQYWRKAA
;
A
#
# COMPACT_ATOMS: atom_id res chain seq x y z
N MET A 1 5.56 20.31 14.15
CA MET A 1 4.67 19.85 13.04
C MET A 1 3.99 18.58 13.51
N ALA A 2 2.68 18.43 13.35
CA ALA A 2 2.04 17.15 13.64
C ALA A 2 2.61 16.10 12.68
N GLU A 3 3.35 15.12 13.21
CA GLU A 3 3.93 14.07 12.39
C GLU A 3 2.80 13.20 11.81
N SER A 4 2.85 12.89 10.52
CA SER A 4 1.90 11.97 9.93
C SER A 4 2.21 10.54 10.41
N LEU A 5 1.25 9.62 10.30
CA LEU A 5 1.55 8.19 10.50
C LEU A 5 2.33 7.61 9.31
N CYS A 6 2.28 8.25 8.14
CA CYS A 6 2.86 7.69 6.92
C CYS A 6 3.28 8.76 5.91
N GLN A 7 3.96 8.33 4.85
CA GLN A 7 4.32 9.19 3.73
C GLN A 7 3.10 9.60 2.92
N LEU A 8 3.01 10.89 2.58
CA LEU A 8 1.89 11.48 1.85
C LEU A 8 2.32 12.06 0.51
N ALA A 9 1.56 11.75 -0.54
CA ALA A 9 1.82 12.24 -1.89
C ALA A 9 1.24 13.62 -2.17
N GLY A 10 1.97 14.44 -2.92
CA GLY A 10 1.52 15.70 -3.51
C GLY A 10 0.64 15.53 -4.74
N ASP A 11 0.12 16.64 -5.27
CA ASP A 11 -0.53 16.69 -6.58
C ASP A 11 0.53 16.86 -7.68
N TRP A 12 0.52 16.00 -8.70
CA TRP A 12 1.43 16.14 -9.83
C TRP A 12 1.11 17.39 -10.65
N ARG A 13 2.15 18.12 -11.08
CA ARG A 13 2.04 19.39 -11.81
C ARG A 13 2.53 19.33 -13.25
N GLY A 14 2.65 18.13 -13.82
CA GLY A 14 3.08 17.93 -15.20
C GLY A 14 4.59 18.04 -15.42
N GLN A 15 5.39 17.79 -14.37
CA GLN A 15 6.85 17.83 -14.44
C GLN A 15 7.41 16.44 -14.16
N MET A 16 8.40 16.05 -14.95
CA MET A 16 9.14 14.78 -14.80
C MET A 16 10.63 15.09 -14.66
N PRO A 17 11.36 14.41 -13.76
CA PRO A 17 12.81 14.45 -13.75
C PRO A 17 13.36 13.78 -15.02
N ALA A 18 14.57 14.15 -15.44
CA ALA A 18 15.22 13.59 -16.64
C ALA A 18 15.41 12.06 -16.58
N GLY A 19 15.50 11.50 -15.36
CA GLY A 19 15.61 10.05 -15.15
C GLY A 19 14.31 9.30 -15.34
N GLY A 20 13.15 9.95 -15.31
CA GLY A 20 11.85 9.28 -15.21
C GLY A 20 11.44 8.98 -13.75
N MET A 21 10.32 8.29 -13.58
CA MET A 21 9.78 7.92 -12.27
C MET A 21 9.16 6.53 -12.30
N MET A 22 8.98 5.95 -11.12
CA MET A 22 8.22 4.72 -10.92
C MET A 22 6.71 5.06 -10.91
N ALA A 23 5.92 4.39 -11.75
CA ALA A 23 4.47 4.51 -11.81
C ALA A 23 3.78 3.28 -11.22
N GLU A 24 2.77 3.49 -10.39
CA GLU A 24 1.89 2.44 -9.85
C GLU A 24 0.43 2.85 -9.98
N GLU A 25 -0.48 1.88 -10.10
CA GLU A 25 -1.91 2.18 -10.07
C GLU A 25 -2.31 2.77 -8.70
N LYS A 26 -3.02 3.90 -8.72
CA LYS A 26 -3.62 4.47 -7.52
C LYS A 26 -4.94 3.75 -7.23
N ARG A 27 -4.91 2.82 -6.28
CA ARG A 27 -6.11 2.12 -5.80
C ARG A 27 -7.06 3.10 -5.07
N ASP A 28 -8.35 2.96 -5.36
CA ASP A 28 -9.43 3.74 -4.74
C ASP A 28 -9.97 2.99 -3.52
N GLY A 29 -9.29 3.16 -2.40
CA GLY A 29 -9.58 2.49 -1.14
C GLY A 29 -9.31 3.39 0.06
N TRP A 30 -9.00 2.76 1.20
CA TRP A 30 -8.55 3.46 2.39
C TRP A 30 -7.09 3.11 2.65
N ARG A 31 -6.24 4.15 2.73
CA ARG A 31 -4.85 4.01 3.18
C ARG A 31 -4.78 3.22 4.47
N CYS A 32 -4.03 2.13 4.47
CA CYS A 32 -3.96 1.15 5.55
C CYS A 32 -2.50 0.85 5.89
N LEU A 33 -2.18 0.92 7.18
CA LEU A 33 -0.89 0.59 7.74
C LEU A 33 -1.04 -0.62 8.67
N TYR A 34 -0.20 -1.63 8.47
CA TYR A 34 0.07 -2.62 9.51
C TYR A 34 1.10 -2.07 10.47
N LEU A 35 0.73 -1.92 11.74
CA LEU A 35 1.59 -1.35 12.79
C LEU A 35 1.41 -2.15 14.07
N THR A 36 2.49 -2.29 14.83
CA THR A 36 2.42 -2.74 16.23
C THR A 36 1.94 -1.60 17.12
N GLY A 37 0.79 -1.79 17.78
CA GLY A 37 0.23 -0.85 18.75
C GLY A 37 1.13 -0.68 19.98
N ILE A 38 0.79 0.30 20.82
CA ILE A 38 1.48 0.54 22.12
C ILE A 38 1.34 -0.64 23.09
N ASP A 39 0.31 -1.47 22.88
CA ASP A 39 0.04 -2.71 23.60
C ASP A 39 0.88 -3.89 23.07
N GLY A 40 1.77 -3.65 22.11
CA GLY A 40 2.58 -4.70 21.48
C GLY A 40 1.81 -5.56 20.46
N THR A 41 0.56 -5.23 20.16
CA THR A 41 -0.27 -6.04 19.26
C THR A 41 -0.29 -5.45 17.85
N PRO A 42 0.10 -6.21 16.81
CA PRO A 42 -0.03 -5.77 15.43
C PRO A 42 -1.48 -5.65 14.99
N ARG A 43 -1.84 -4.52 14.38
CA ARG A 43 -3.20 -4.23 13.88
C ARG A 43 -3.13 -3.42 12.58
N LEU A 44 -4.28 -3.28 11.92
CA LEU A 44 -4.44 -2.43 10.76
C LEU A 44 -4.99 -1.06 11.17
N PHE A 45 -4.36 0.01 10.68
CA PHE A 45 -4.72 1.39 10.99
C PHE A 45 -4.92 2.19 9.71
N THR A 46 -5.91 3.09 9.71
CA THR A 46 -5.99 4.13 8.70
C THR A 46 -4.84 5.12 8.87
N ARG A 47 -4.63 5.98 7.86
CA ARG A 47 -3.70 7.11 7.96
C ARG A 47 -3.93 8.03 9.18
N GLN A 48 -5.15 8.09 9.71
CA GLN A 48 -5.49 8.89 10.90
C GLN A 48 -5.45 8.08 12.20
N GLY A 49 -4.99 6.83 12.17
CA GLY A 49 -4.84 5.99 13.35
C GLY A 49 -6.12 5.30 13.80
N ARG A 50 -7.15 5.23 12.96
CA ARG A 50 -8.38 4.47 13.25
C ARG A 50 -8.17 3.00 12.90
N LEU A 51 -8.62 2.08 13.74
CA LEU A 51 -8.56 0.65 13.48
C LEU A 51 -9.40 0.24 12.26
N ILE A 52 -8.87 -0.69 11.47
CA ILE A 52 -9.61 -1.43 10.44
C ILE A 52 -9.84 -2.85 10.98
N GLU A 53 -11.11 -3.18 11.20
CA GLU A 53 -11.57 -4.45 11.78
C GLU A 53 -12.06 -5.43 10.70
N GLY A 54 -12.19 -6.70 11.06
CA GLY A 54 -12.74 -7.74 10.16
C GLY A 54 -11.81 -8.09 9.00
N ALA A 55 -10.49 -8.01 9.21
CA ALA A 55 -9.47 -8.26 8.20
C ALA A 55 -8.41 -9.27 8.69
N GLY A 56 -8.84 -10.30 9.43
CA GLY A 56 -7.92 -11.24 10.08
C GLY A 56 -7.04 -12.04 9.11
N HIS A 57 -7.52 -12.34 7.90
CA HIS A 57 -6.76 -13.02 6.84
C HIS A 57 -5.60 -12.15 6.34
N ILE A 58 -5.81 -10.83 6.26
CA ILE A 58 -4.76 -9.85 5.97
C ILE A 58 -3.75 -9.81 7.12
N LEU A 59 -4.22 -9.69 8.37
CA LEU A 59 -3.33 -9.70 9.55
C LEU A 59 -2.49 -10.98 9.63
N TYR A 60 -3.06 -12.13 9.29
CA TYR A 60 -2.37 -13.40 9.25
C TYR A 60 -1.24 -13.41 8.22
N ARG A 61 -1.52 -12.99 6.97
CA ARG A 61 -0.50 -12.89 5.91
C ARG A 61 0.62 -11.92 6.29
N LEU A 62 0.28 -10.74 6.80
CA LEU A 62 1.28 -9.75 7.20
C LEU A 62 2.10 -10.22 8.40
N GLY A 63 1.50 -10.96 9.33
CA GLY A 63 2.23 -11.58 10.45
C GLY A 63 3.22 -12.66 9.99
N LEU A 64 2.90 -13.41 8.93
CA LEU A 64 3.85 -14.33 8.29
C LEU A 64 5.01 -13.55 7.65
N MET A 65 4.71 -12.46 6.92
CA MET A 65 5.74 -11.62 6.31
C MET A 65 6.63 -10.94 7.36
N GLU A 66 6.08 -10.50 8.49
CA GLU A 66 6.85 -9.95 9.62
C GLU A 66 7.76 -11.02 10.25
N ARG A 67 7.27 -12.26 10.41
CA ARG A 67 8.09 -13.38 10.86
C ARG A 67 9.25 -13.67 9.89
N ALA A 68 8.99 -13.67 8.58
CA ALA A 68 10.01 -13.84 7.56
C ALA A 68 11.07 -12.71 7.61
N ALA A 69 10.67 -11.49 7.98
CA ALA A 69 11.59 -10.36 8.17
C ALA A 69 12.48 -10.51 9.43
N GLY A 70 12.11 -11.38 10.38
CA GLY A 70 12.81 -11.60 11.64
C GLY A 70 12.83 -10.38 12.56
N ARG A 71 11.97 -9.38 12.32
CA ARG A 71 11.88 -8.12 13.09
C ARG A 71 10.50 -7.49 12.91
N PRO A 72 10.06 -6.62 13.84
CA PRO A 72 8.82 -5.87 13.67
C PRO A 72 8.86 -4.95 12.44
N MET A 73 7.80 -5.00 11.64
CA MET A 73 7.71 -4.31 10.35
C MET A 73 6.48 -3.41 10.30
N VAL A 74 6.56 -2.41 9.43
CA VAL A 74 5.43 -1.63 8.96
C VAL A 74 5.19 -1.99 7.50
N PHE A 75 3.97 -2.38 7.18
CA PHE A 75 3.52 -2.58 5.81
C PHE A 75 2.51 -1.51 5.45
N ASP A 76 2.75 -0.84 4.33
CA ASP A 76 1.98 0.32 3.88
C ASP A 76 1.26 -0.02 2.56
N GLY A 77 -0.06 0.13 2.56
CA GLY A 77 -0.90 -0.32 1.47
C GLY A 77 -2.23 0.43 1.38
N GLU A 78 -3.04 0.05 0.40
CA GLU A 78 -4.41 0.54 0.22
C GLU A 78 -5.39 -0.61 0.46
N PHE A 79 -6.20 -0.50 1.51
CA PHE A 79 -7.25 -1.47 1.82
C PHE A 79 -8.47 -1.22 0.97
N GLN A 80 -8.99 -2.28 0.34
CA GLN A 80 -10.17 -2.19 -0.51
C GLN A 80 -11.10 -3.39 -0.31
N VAL A 81 -12.41 -3.15 -0.27
CA VAL A 81 -13.44 -4.18 -0.25
C VAL A 81 -14.29 -4.04 -1.51
N GLY A 82 -14.56 -5.15 -2.20
CA GLY A 82 -15.45 -5.17 -3.37
C GLY A 82 -15.00 -4.27 -4.53
N GLY A 83 -13.71 -3.96 -4.63
CA GLY A 83 -13.15 -3.16 -5.72
C GLY A 83 -13.54 -1.68 -5.73
N THR A 84 -14.23 -1.16 -4.71
CA THR A 84 -14.75 0.23 -4.72
C THR A 84 -14.57 0.94 -3.38
N LEU A 85 -14.43 2.27 -3.42
CA LEU A 85 -14.37 3.10 -2.23
C LEU A 85 -15.66 3.02 -1.39
N ALA A 86 -16.83 2.92 -2.06
CA ALA A 86 -18.12 2.84 -1.39
C ALA A 86 -18.25 1.56 -0.53
N ALA A 87 -17.90 0.40 -1.09
CA ALA A 87 -17.90 -0.86 -0.35
C ALA A 87 -16.84 -0.87 0.77
N THR A 88 -15.65 -0.32 0.49
CA THR A 88 -14.58 -0.16 1.49
C THR A 88 -15.04 0.68 2.68
N LYS A 89 -15.68 1.83 2.41
CA LYS A 89 -16.25 2.71 3.44
C LYS A 89 -17.32 1.99 4.26
N ALA A 90 -18.27 1.33 3.59
CA ALA A 90 -19.34 0.58 4.26
C ALA A 90 -18.78 -0.51 5.19
N TRP A 91 -17.71 -1.20 4.79
CA TRP A 91 -17.02 -2.16 5.65
C TRP A 91 -16.40 -1.48 6.87
N CYS A 92 -15.56 -0.47 6.66
CA CYS A 92 -14.80 0.21 7.72
C CYS A 92 -15.68 0.97 8.73
N GLU A 93 -16.88 1.40 8.31
CA GLU A 93 -17.84 2.10 9.18
C GLU A 93 -18.71 1.15 10.01
N GLY A 94 -18.73 -0.14 9.71
CA GLY A 94 -19.41 -1.12 10.55
C GLY A 94 -19.84 -2.41 9.88
N GLY A 95 -19.62 -2.58 8.58
CA GLY A 95 -19.99 -3.78 7.85
C GLY A 95 -19.42 -5.07 8.46
N TRP A 96 -18.23 -5.00 9.06
CA TRP A 96 -17.56 -6.11 9.74
C TRP A 96 -18.34 -6.67 10.95
N ARG A 97 -19.23 -5.88 11.57
CA ARG A 97 -20.02 -6.32 12.74
C ARG A 97 -21.02 -7.43 12.40
N ARG A 98 -21.30 -7.62 11.12
CA ARG A 98 -22.15 -8.72 10.62
C ARG A 98 -21.43 -10.07 10.63
N GLY A 99 -20.15 -10.10 11.03
CA GLY A 99 -19.31 -11.28 11.05
C GLY A 99 -18.58 -11.50 9.73
N GLY A 100 -17.64 -12.44 9.76
CA GLY A 100 -16.75 -12.74 8.64
C GLY A 100 -15.60 -11.76 8.49
N GLU A 101 -14.82 -11.95 7.44
CA GLU A 101 -13.70 -11.10 7.08
C GLU A 101 -13.79 -10.70 5.61
N ALA A 102 -13.30 -9.52 5.27
CA ALA A 102 -13.32 -9.04 3.90
C ALA A 102 -12.16 -8.10 3.58
N GLY A 103 -11.88 -8.00 2.28
CA GLY A 103 -11.02 -6.99 1.71
C GLY A 103 -9.70 -7.53 1.18
N THR A 104 -8.92 -6.62 0.63
CA THR A 104 -7.59 -6.88 0.08
C THR A 104 -6.73 -5.68 0.39
N LEU A 105 -5.52 -5.91 0.89
CA LEU A 105 -4.54 -4.86 1.15
C LEU A 105 -3.52 -4.80 0.02
N HIS A 106 -3.65 -3.82 -0.86
CA HIS A 106 -2.72 -3.61 -1.96
C HIS A 106 -1.46 -2.93 -1.43
N LEU A 107 -0.41 -3.70 -1.18
CA LEU A 107 0.85 -3.22 -0.59
C LEU A 107 1.69 -2.48 -1.62
N PHE A 108 2.32 -1.37 -1.22
CA PHE A 108 3.22 -0.61 -2.11
C PHE A 108 4.48 -0.08 -1.42
N ASP A 109 4.65 -0.31 -0.11
CA ASP A 109 5.87 0.03 0.61
C ASP A 109 6.00 -0.78 1.91
N CYS A 110 7.22 -0.86 2.45
CA CYS A 110 7.48 -1.40 3.78
C CYS A 110 8.75 -0.82 4.40
N LEU A 111 8.82 -0.80 5.73
CA LEU A 111 9.99 -0.39 6.48
C LEU A 111 10.02 -1.04 7.87
N PRO A 112 11.19 -1.20 8.50
CA PRO A 112 11.27 -1.64 9.88
C PRO A 112 10.52 -0.69 10.83
N MET A 113 9.87 -1.25 11.86
CA MET A 113 9.14 -0.46 12.85
C MET A 113 10.06 0.52 13.61
N ALA A 114 11.33 0.16 13.80
CA ALA A 114 12.31 1.05 14.42
C ALA A 114 12.51 2.34 13.61
N ASP A 115 12.64 2.23 12.29
CA ASP A 115 12.83 3.36 11.37
C ASP A 115 11.55 4.20 11.27
N TRP A 116 10.39 3.54 11.22
CA TRP A 116 9.10 4.23 11.30
C TRP A 116 8.99 5.08 12.57
N ARG A 117 9.37 4.54 13.74
CA ARG A 117 9.41 5.28 15.00
C ARG A 117 10.41 6.45 14.96
N ALA A 118 11.54 6.27 14.29
CA ALA A 118 12.54 7.33 14.08
C ALA A 118 12.09 8.41 13.08
N GLY A 119 10.95 8.23 12.39
CA GLY A 119 10.37 9.21 11.47
C GLY A 119 10.50 8.86 9.98
N GLY A 120 11.24 7.80 9.65
CA GLY A 120 11.50 7.41 8.26
C GLY A 120 12.64 6.40 8.11
N ASP A 121 12.80 5.92 6.88
CA ASP A 121 13.85 4.97 6.45
C ASP A 121 14.59 5.59 5.26
N ASP A 122 15.92 5.63 5.31
CA ASP A 122 16.78 6.17 4.24
C ASP A 122 16.99 5.20 3.08
N THR A 123 16.59 3.93 3.24
CA THR A 123 16.59 2.94 2.17
C THR A 123 15.77 3.45 0.98
N PRO A 124 16.31 3.46 -0.25
CA PRO A 124 15.57 3.84 -1.46
C PRO A 124 14.28 3.06 -1.67
N LEU A 125 13.26 3.69 -2.28
CA LEU A 125 11.96 3.05 -2.54
C LEU A 125 12.10 1.74 -3.32
N TYR A 126 12.94 1.68 -4.37
CA TYR A 126 13.11 0.44 -5.14
C TYR A 126 13.58 -0.73 -4.25
N ALA A 127 14.47 -0.45 -3.28
CA ALA A 127 14.99 -1.46 -2.36
C ALA A 127 13.95 -1.86 -1.30
N ARG A 128 13.12 -0.91 -0.83
CA ARG A 128 11.97 -1.21 0.04
C ARG A 128 10.91 -2.06 -0.68
N LYS A 129 10.68 -1.83 -1.98
CA LYS A 129 9.80 -2.68 -2.81
C LYS A 129 10.39 -4.06 -3.05
N SER A 130 11.69 -4.17 -3.32
CA SER A 130 12.37 -5.48 -3.42
C SER A 130 12.21 -6.26 -2.12
N ARG A 131 12.48 -5.64 -0.96
CA ARG A 131 12.25 -6.27 0.35
C ARG A 131 10.82 -6.75 0.51
N LEU A 132 9.84 -5.92 0.14
CA LEU A 132 8.43 -6.29 0.21
C LEU A 132 8.10 -7.53 -0.64
N GLN A 133 8.64 -7.61 -1.86
CA GLN A 133 8.51 -8.75 -2.76
C GLN A 133 9.18 -10.00 -2.19
N ASP A 134 10.39 -9.87 -1.65
CA ASP A 134 11.13 -10.99 -1.06
C ASP A 134 10.41 -11.56 0.16
N LEU A 135 9.83 -10.71 1.00
CA LEU A 135 9.03 -11.13 2.15
C LEU A 135 7.75 -11.86 1.74
N ALA A 136 7.05 -11.37 0.71
CA ALA A 136 5.86 -12.05 0.20
C ALA A 136 6.23 -13.41 -0.41
N ARG A 137 7.31 -13.47 -1.20
CA ARG A 137 7.83 -14.69 -1.81
C ARG A 137 8.22 -15.72 -0.75
N ALA A 138 8.93 -15.31 0.29
CA ALA A 138 9.33 -16.19 1.39
C ALA A 138 8.14 -16.86 2.06
N VAL A 139 7.00 -16.15 2.18
CA VAL A 139 5.75 -16.72 2.71
C VAL A 139 5.09 -17.64 1.69
N ASP A 140 5.05 -17.27 0.42
CA ASP A 140 4.38 -18.06 -0.62
C ASP A 140 5.13 -19.37 -0.93
N GLU A 141 6.46 -19.36 -0.77
CA GLU A 141 7.34 -20.51 -1.02
C GLU A 141 7.64 -21.36 0.24
N ASP A 142 7.15 -20.96 1.42
CA ASP A 142 7.40 -21.69 2.68
C ASP A 142 6.74 -23.09 2.67
N PRO A 143 7.53 -24.18 2.63
CA PRO A 143 6.97 -25.53 2.62
C PRO A 143 6.20 -25.88 3.88
N ALA A 144 6.51 -25.24 5.03
CA ALA A 144 5.77 -25.47 6.27
C ALA A 144 4.29 -25.04 6.13
N LEU A 145 4.03 -24.03 5.30
CA LEU A 145 2.67 -23.51 5.05
C LEU A 145 1.90 -24.30 3.98
N SER A 146 2.51 -25.33 3.37
CA SER A 146 1.85 -26.15 2.36
C SER A 146 0.80 -27.13 2.94
N TRP A 147 0.93 -27.47 4.22
CA TRP A 147 0.00 -28.37 4.93
C TRP A 147 -0.74 -27.69 6.10
N GLU A 148 -0.49 -26.41 6.32
CA GLU A 148 -1.09 -25.64 7.41
C GLU A 148 -2.26 -24.79 6.92
N TYR A 149 -3.43 -25.01 7.55
CA TYR A 149 -4.53 -24.07 7.44
C TYR A 149 -4.38 -22.97 8.49
N ARG A 150 -4.70 -21.73 8.11
CA ARG A 150 -4.87 -20.66 9.08
C ARG A 150 -5.87 -21.11 10.16
N PRO A 151 -5.57 -21.02 11.46
CA PRO A 151 -6.50 -21.38 12.52
C PRO A 151 -7.85 -20.66 12.37
N GLY A 152 -8.95 -21.41 12.45
CA GLY A 152 -10.30 -20.89 12.31
C GLY A 152 -10.77 -20.61 10.88
N SER A 153 -9.94 -20.82 9.86
CA SER A 153 -10.30 -20.60 8.44
C SER A 153 -11.23 -21.65 7.85
N LYS A 154 -11.34 -22.84 8.46
CA LYS A 154 -12.06 -24.01 7.92
C LYS A 154 -11.62 -24.37 6.49
N GLY A 155 -10.34 -24.17 6.17
CA GLY A 155 -9.79 -24.43 4.83
C GLY A 155 -9.85 -23.25 3.87
N ASP A 156 -10.35 -22.08 4.30
CA ASP A 156 -10.29 -20.86 3.49
C ASP A 156 -8.84 -20.36 3.35
N GLU A 157 -8.34 -20.36 2.12
CA GLU A 157 -7.01 -19.91 1.74
C GLU A 157 -6.98 -18.49 1.14
N SER A 158 -8.07 -17.73 1.23
CA SER A 158 -8.16 -16.32 0.78
C SER A 158 -7.04 -15.44 1.33
N TRP A 159 -6.48 -15.81 2.49
CA TRP A 159 -5.32 -15.15 3.07
C TRP A 159 -4.09 -15.16 2.15
N ARG A 160 -3.88 -16.18 1.31
CA ARG A 160 -2.72 -16.29 0.40
C ARG A 160 -2.69 -15.15 -0.62
N THR A 161 -3.85 -14.71 -1.11
CA THR A 161 -3.95 -13.63 -2.11
C THR A 161 -4.39 -12.29 -1.51
N SER A 162 -4.48 -12.19 -0.19
CA SER A 162 -5.07 -11.05 0.51
C SER A 162 -4.24 -9.77 0.50
N CYS A 163 -2.93 -9.89 0.25
CA CYS A 163 -1.99 -8.77 0.28
C CYS A 163 -1.13 -8.73 -1.00
N PRO A 164 -1.73 -8.47 -2.18
CA PRO A 164 -0.96 -8.33 -3.41
C PRO A 164 -0.08 -7.08 -3.35
N ILE A 165 1.14 -7.19 -3.90
CA ILE A 165 2.04 -6.05 -4.06
C ILE A 165 1.67 -5.35 -5.37
N LEU A 166 1.50 -4.03 -5.32
CA LEU A 166 1.20 -3.25 -6.51
C LEU A 166 2.38 -3.33 -7.49
N PRO A 167 2.13 -3.75 -8.74
CA PRO A 167 3.16 -3.72 -9.76
C PRO A 167 3.53 -2.27 -10.04
N ASP A 168 4.82 -2.05 -10.28
CA ASP A 168 5.33 -0.80 -10.80
C ASP A 168 5.82 -0.95 -12.23
N GLN A 169 5.89 0.18 -12.91
CA GLN A 169 6.56 0.31 -14.20
C GLN A 169 7.34 1.62 -14.25
N TRP A 170 8.41 1.66 -15.05
CA TRP A 170 9.13 2.90 -15.29
C TRP A 170 8.39 3.75 -16.32
N VAL A 171 8.31 5.06 -16.08
CA VAL A 171 7.85 6.04 -17.06
C VAL A 171 8.91 7.13 -17.20
N GLN A 172 9.35 7.35 -18.43
CA GLN A 172 10.46 8.24 -18.78
C GLN A 172 10.02 9.70 -18.81
N ASP A 173 8.80 9.97 -19.31
CA ASP A 173 8.33 11.32 -19.59
C ASP A 173 6.84 11.54 -19.29
N VAL A 174 6.39 12.78 -19.54
CA VAL A 174 5.00 13.23 -19.34
C VAL A 174 4.02 12.44 -20.22
N GLY A 175 4.42 12.10 -21.45
CA GLY A 175 3.60 11.38 -22.41
C GLY A 175 3.32 9.96 -21.95
N GLU A 176 4.35 9.26 -21.49
CA GLU A 176 4.24 7.91 -20.93
C GLU A 176 3.42 7.89 -19.64
N ALA A 177 3.68 8.82 -18.71
CA ALA A 177 2.90 8.93 -17.48
C ALA A 177 1.40 9.18 -17.76
N LEU A 178 1.08 10.05 -18.72
CA LEU A 178 -0.32 10.31 -19.13
C LEU A 178 -0.91 9.17 -19.95
N GLY A 179 -0.10 8.45 -20.73
CA GLY A 179 -0.52 7.22 -21.41
C GLY A 179 -0.98 6.17 -20.41
N GLU A 180 -0.16 5.92 -19.39
CA GLU A 180 -0.50 4.99 -18.31
C GLU A 180 -1.72 5.44 -17.51
N ALA A 181 -1.78 6.73 -17.12
CA ALA A 181 -2.95 7.25 -16.41
C ALA A 181 -4.24 7.06 -17.21
N ARG A 182 -4.20 7.28 -18.53
CA ARG A 182 -5.34 7.03 -19.44
C ARG A 182 -5.72 5.55 -19.50
N ARG A 183 -4.74 4.64 -19.51
CA ARG A 183 -4.99 3.18 -19.45
C ARG A 183 -5.78 2.81 -18.20
N VAL A 184 -5.39 3.34 -17.04
CA VAL A 184 -6.10 3.09 -15.76
C VAL A 184 -7.51 3.70 -15.76
N TRP A 185 -7.67 4.92 -16.29
CA TRP A 185 -9.00 5.54 -16.37
C TRP A 185 -9.95 4.80 -17.30
N ALA A 186 -9.44 4.21 -18.39
CA ALA A 186 -10.26 3.42 -19.32
C ALA A 186 -10.92 2.20 -18.65
N THR A 187 -10.34 1.70 -17.55
CA THR A 187 -10.90 0.62 -16.74
C THR A 187 -11.61 1.11 -15.48
N GLY A 188 -11.85 2.43 -15.36
CA GLY A 188 -12.54 3.03 -14.22
C GLY A 188 -11.69 3.22 -12.95
N GLY A 189 -10.36 3.05 -13.03
CA GLY A 189 -9.46 3.29 -11.90
C GLY A 189 -9.28 4.79 -11.59
N GLU A 190 -8.75 5.11 -10.41
CA GLU A 190 -8.61 6.51 -9.95
C GLU A 190 -7.50 7.28 -10.72
N GLY A 191 -6.45 6.56 -11.13
CA GLY A 191 -5.28 7.09 -11.82
C GLY A 191 -4.00 6.41 -11.36
N ILE A 192 -2.87 7.13 -11.37
CA ILE A 192 -1.57 6.58 -10.97
C ILE A 192 -0.90 7.39 -9.87
N MET A 193 0.03 6.72 -9.20
CA MET A 193 1.04 7.30 -8.32
C MET A 193 2.35 7.33 -9.08
N LEU A 194 2.98 8.51 -9.17
CA LEU A 194 4.36 8.68 -9.64
C LEU A 194 5.26 8.81 -8.41
N LYS A 195 6.33 8.02 -8.36
CA LYS A 195 7.21 7.94 -7.21
C LYS A 195 8.66 8.03 -7.65
N ASP A 196 9.43 8.84 -6.92
CA ASP A 196 10.88 8.82 -7.00
C ASP A 196 11.38 7.48 -6.40
N ALA A 197 12.06 6.69 -7.23
CA ALA A 197 12.54 5.36 -6.86
C ALA A 197 13.71 5.41 -5.87
N GLU A 198 14.45 6.51 -5.83
CA GLU A 198 15.57 6.71 -4.90
C GLU A 198 15.14 7.37 -3.59
N ALA A 199 13.89 7.84 -3.52
CA ALA A 199 13.44 8.60 -2.36
C ALA A 199 13.36 7.75 -1.08
N PRO A 200 13.77 8.34 0.06
CA PRO A 200 13.59 7.73 1.36
C PRO A 200 12.11 7.72 1.77
N TYR A 201 11.78 6.94 2.79
CA TYR A 201 10.49 7.02 3.46
C TYR A 201 10.53 8.13 4.51
N ARG A 202 9.53 9.01 4.52
CA ARG A 202 9.35 10.06 5.53
C ARG A 202 7.89 10.18 5.94
N ARG A 203 7.63 10.29 7.25
CA ARG A 203 6.28 10.46 7.83
C ARG A 203 5.69 11.87 7.64
N ASN A 204 5.73 12.38 6.41
CA ASN A 204 5.21 13.70 6.05
C ASN A 204 4.72 13.75 4.59
N ARG A 205 4.19 14.91 4.20
CA ARG A 205 3.96 15.23 2.79
C ARG A 205 5.23 15.81 2.20
N ASN A 206 5.73 15.23 1.12
CA ASN A 206 6.91 15.69 0.42
C ASN A 206 6.76 15.50 -1.10
N ALA A 207 7.81 15.84 -1.84
CA ALA A 207 7.86 15.77 -3.30
C ALA A 207 8.36 14.42 -3.85
N ALA A 208 8.47 13.38 -3.03
CA ALA A 208 8.87 12.06 -3.50
C ALA A 208 7.75 11.36 -4.27
N TRP A 209 6.50 11.55 -3.83
CA TRP A 209 5.33 10.88 -4.41
C TRP A 209 4.31 11.90 -4.90
N PHE A 210 3.75 11.65 -6.08
CA PHE A 210 2.70 12.46 -6.69
C PHE A 210 1.53 11.59 -7.13
N LYS A 211 0.31 12.13 -7.02
CA LYS A 211 -0.90 11.52 -7.57
C LYS A 211 -1.30 12.21 -8.87
N VAL A 212 -1.58 11.40 -9.91
CA VAL A 212 -2.09 11.84 -11.20
C VAL A 212 -3.51 11.33 -11.34
N LYS A 213 -4.49 12.24 -11.40
CA LYS A 213 -5.92 11.92 -11.39
C LYS A 213 -6.69 12.75 -12.40
N GLN A 214 -7.77 12.20 -12.93
CA GLN A 214 -8.65 12.99 -13.79
C GLN A 214 -9.24 14.20 -13.05
N ALA A 215 -9.57 14.04 -11.76
CA ALA A 215 -10.09 15.11 -10.90
C ALA A 215 -9.07 16.23 -10.57
N ASN A 216 -7.78 16.02 -10.85
CA ASN A 216 -6.74 17.04 -10.64
C ASN A 216 -6.12 17.54 -11.95
N ALA A 217 -6.78 17.26 -13.09
CA ALA A 217 -6.31 17.59 -14.42
C ALA A 217 -6.02 19.07 -14.66
N GLN A 218 -6.69 19.96 -13.92
CA GLN A 218 -6.40 21.40 -13.94
C GLN A 218 -4.94 21.75 -13.63
N TYR A 219 -4.22 20.89 -12.90
CA TYR A 219 -2.83 21.16 -12.50
C TYR A 219 -1.79 20.77 -13.54
N TRP A 220 -2.11 19.86 -14.46
CA TRP A 220 -1.12 19.32 -15.42
C TRP A 220 -1.55 19.44 -16.89
N ARG A 221 -2.82 19.75 -17.18
CA ARG A 221 -3.28 20.01 -18.57
C ARG A 221 -2.62 21.19 -19.27
N LYS A 222 -1.99 22.10 -18.51
CA LYS A 222 -1.21 23.21 -19.10
C LYS A 222 0.23 22.82 -19.44
N ALA A 223 0.68 21.65 -18.98
CA ALA A 223 2.03 21.12 -19.17
C ALA A 223 2.10 20.00 -20.21
N ALA A 224 0.94 19.57 -20.73
CA ALA A 224 0.79 18.61 -21.83
C ALA A 224 0.37 19.36 -23.10
#